data_AF-A0A2H0SJ11-F1
#
_entry.id   AF-A0A2H0SJ11-F1
#
_cell.length_a   1.000
_cell.length_b   1.000
_cell.length_c   1.000
_cell.angle_alpha   90.00
_cell.angle_beta   90.00
_cell.angle_gamma   90.00
#
_symmetry.space_group_name_H-M   'P 1'
#
loop_
_entity.id
_entity.type
_entity.pdbx_description
1 polymer ?
#
loop_
_entity_poly.entity_id
_entity_poly.type
_entity_poly.pdbx_seq_one_letter_code
_entity_poly.pdbx_strand_id
1 'polypeptide(L)'
;MTTSSQPDQPDQPDRPDQPDRPDQPEQQTQPDQPSTARIGKYLVEVIAPKCIGAASCVAIAPHTFRLNEDDIAEVIAQHGDDDPTILLAAQSCPTAAIVVTDTETGKQVWPVSVNPPDSSA
;
A
#
# COMPACT_ATOMS: atom_id res chain seq x y z
N MET A 1 38.36 11.65 -56.73
CA MET A 1 39.37 11.02 -55.87
C MET A 1 38.62 10.31 -54.76
N THR A 2 38.78 8.98 -54.68
CA THR A 2 38.34 8.05 -53.64
C THR A 2 36.85 8.08 -53.24
N THR A 3 36.08 7.05 -53.63
CA THR A 3 34.91 6.66 -52.83
C THR A 3 35.21 5.33 -52.19
N SER A 4 35.17 5.37 -50.87
CA SER A 4 35.69 4.41 -49.93
C SER A 4 35.02 3.05 -50.03
N SER A 5 35.87 2.04 -49.93
CA SER A 5 35.55 0.71 -49.43
C SER A 5 34.71 0.79 -48.15
N GLN A 6 33.56 0.10 -48.13
CA GLN A 6 33.05 -0.47 -46.89
C GLN A 6 32.82 -1.98 -47.09
N PRO A 7 33.42 -2.82 -46.22
CA PRO A 7 33.42 -4.26 -46.36
C PRO A 7 32.09 -4.89 -45.95
N ASP A 8 31.87 -6.05 -46.56
CA ASP A 8 30.94 -7.13 -46.21
C ASP A 8 30.62 -7.18 -44.71
N GLN A 9 29.37 -6.84 -44.36
CA GLN A 9 28.86 -6.98 -43.01
C GLN A 9 28.19 -8.36 -42.92
N PRO A 10 28.65 -9.28 -42.05
CA PRO A 10 28.14 -10.63 -41.99
C PRO A 10 26.67 -10.65 -41.55
N ASP A 11 25.93 -11.54 -42.20
CA ASP A 11 24.51 -11.87 -41.97
C ASP A 11 24.24 -12.01 -40.46
N GLN A 12 23.36 -11.15 -39.94
CA GLN A 12 22.94 -11.25 -38.54
C GLN A 12 22.06 -12.50 -38.38
N PRO A 13 22.38 -13.41 -37.44
CA PRO A 13 21.54 -14.58 -37.21
C PRO A 13 20.16 -14.14 -36.72
N ASP A 14 19.14 -14.65 -37.42
CA ASP A 14 17.72 -14.47 -37.16
C ASP A 14 17.42 -14.66 -35.67
N ARG A 15 16.84 -13.61 -35.07
CA ARG A 15 16.55 -13.58 -33.63
C ARG A 15 15.39 -14.53 -33.37
N PRO A 16 15.53 -15.54 -32.49
CA PRO A 16 14.48 -16.52 -32.25
C PRO A 16 13.15 -15.86 -31.85
N ASP A 17 12.09 -16.31 -32.50
CA ASP A 17 10.69 -15.97 -32.24
C ASP A 17 10.39 -16.03 -30.73
N GLN A 18 9.97 -14.90 -30.16
CA GLN A 18 9.61 -14.86 -28.74
C GLN A 18 8.27 -15.59 -28.56
N PRO A 19 8.17 -16.54 -27.61
CA PRO A 19 6.91 -17.22 -27.32
C PRO A 19 5.84 -16.20 -26.91
N ASP A 20 4.69 -16.30 -27.58
CA ASP A 20 3.48 -15.55 -27.31
C ASP A 20 3.17 -15.55 -25.80
N ARG A 21 3.05 -14.35 -25.24
CA ARG A 21 2.85 -14.14 -23.82
C ARG A 21 1.42 -14.54 -23.50
N PRO A 22 1.15 -15.52 -22.61
CA PRO A 22 -0.20 -15.92 -22.28
C PRO A 22 -1.01 -14.73 -21.78
N ASP A 23 -2.16 -14.52 -22.42
CA ASP A 23 -3.25 -13.65 -22.02
C ASP A 23 -3.41 -13.64 -20.50
N GLN A 24 -3.05 -12.54 -19.84
CA GLN A 24 -3.36 -12.38 -18.43
C GLN A 24 -4.85 -12.05 -18.33
N PRO A 25 -5.67 -12.91 -17.70
CA PRO A 25 -7.09 -12.65 -17.56
C PRO A 25 -7.31 -11.38 -16.74
N GLU A 26 -8.06 -10.46 -17.33
CA GLU A 26 -8.52 -9.21 -16.74
C GLU A 26 -9.14 -9.47 -15.36
N GLN A 27 -8.40 -9.15 -14.30
CA GLN A 27 -8.90 -9.28 -12.95
C GLN A 27 -9.84 -8.10 -12.63
N GLN A 28 -11.12 -8.40 -12.82
CA GLN A 28 -12.22 -8.10 -11.89
C GLN A 28 -12.80 -6.68 -11.88
N THR A 29 -13.80 -6.51 -12.74
CA THR A 29 -14.97 -5.65 -12.54
C THR A 29 -15.47 -5.69 -11.09
N GLN A 30 -15.42 -4.55 -10.39
CA GLN A 30 -16.28 -4.34 -9.22
C GLN A 30 -17.50 -3.49 -9.63
N PRO A 31 -18.72 -3.98 -9.34
CA PRO A 31 -19.96 -3.36 -9.80
C PRO A 31 -20.24 -2.03 -9.10
N ASP A 32 -20.83 -1.14 -9.90
CA ASP A 32 -21.52 0.09 -9.56
C ASP A 32 -22.28 -0.01 -8.21
N GLN A 33 -21.83 0.76 -7.21
CA GLN A 33 -22.59 1.06 -6.01
C GLN A 33 -22.81 2.58 -5.92
N PRO A 34 -24.01 3.02 -5.50
CA PRO A 34 -24.50 4.37 -5.75
C PRO A 34 -23.63 5.40 -5.04
N SER A 35 -23.26 6.42 -5.81
CA SER A 35 -22.47 7.57 -5.38
C SER A 35 -23.19 8.33 -4.25
N THR A 36 -22.96 7.88 -3.03
CA THR A 36 -23.25 8.62 -1.81
C THR A 36 -21.90 8.84 -1.17
N ALA A 37 -21.42 10.09 -1.19
CA ALA A 37 -20.12 10.56 -0.71
C ALA A 37 -19.31 9.49 0.05
N ARG A 38 -18.35 8.86 -0.63
CA ARG A 38 -17.58 7.71 -0.12
C ARG A 38 -16.75 8.12 1.09
N ILE A 39 -17.38 8.08 2.26
CA ILE A 39 -16.69 7.90 3.52
C ILE A 39 -16.11 6.48 3.38
N GLY A 40 -14.79 6.37 3.26
CA GLY A 40 -14.08 5.10 3.15
C GLY A 40 -14.45 4.17 4.30
N LYS A 41 -14.21 2.88 4.11
CA LYS A 41 -14.65 1.83 5.04
C LYS A 41 -14.05 2.01 6.43
N TYR A 42 -12.86 2.58 6.50
CA TYR A 42 -12.12 2.73 7.75
C TYR A 42 -11.89 4.19 8.12
N LEU A 43 -12.19 4.51 9.38
CA LEU A 43 -11.76 5.72 10.07
C LEU A 43 -10.52 5.39 10.90
N VAL A 44 -9.47 6.18 10.77
CA VAL A 44 -8.21 5.98 11.50
C VAL A 44 -7.87 7.13 12.41
N GLU A 45 -7.32 6.79 13.58
CA GLU A 45 -6.85 7.73 14.58
C GLU A 45 -5.50 7.26 15.13
N VAL A 46 -4.56 8.18 15.33
CA VAL A 46 -3.28 7.87 15.97
C VAL A 46 -3.30 8.32 17.42
N ILE A 47 -3.06 7.38 18.32
CA ILE A 47 -2.85 7.64 19.75
C ILE A 47 -1.38 8.07 19.94
N ALA A 48 -1.14 9.37 19.86
CA ALA A 48 0.19 9.99 20.04
C ALA A 48 1.02 9.41 21.20
N PRO A 49 0.51 9.26 22.45
CA PRO A 49 1.31 8.75 23.56
C PRO A 49 1.72 7.27 23.44
N LYS A 50 1.15 6.51 22.51
CA LYS A 50 1.55 5.13 22.21
C LYS A 50 2.48 5.03 21.01
N CYS A 51 2.58 6.08 20.20
CA CYS A 51 3.42 6.09 19.01
C CYS A 51 4.89 6.26 19.42
N ILE A 52 5.75 5.38 18.90
CA ILE A 52 7.21 5.40 19.15
C ILE A 52 8.01 5.84 17.93
N GLY A 53 7.36 6.42 16.92
CA GLY A 53 8.03 6.87 15.70
C GLY A 53 8.60 5.77 14.81
N ALA A 54 8.06 4.55 14.85
CA ALA A 54 8.55 3.43 14.04
C ALA A 54 8.37 3.62 12.51
N ALA A 55 7.61 4.64 12.08
CA ALA A 55 7.36 5.01 10.68
C ALA A 55 6.73 3.92 9.77
N SER A 56 6.41 2.73 10.29
CA SER A 56 5.89 1.62 9.46
C SER A 56 4.59 1.97 8.76
N CYS A 57 3.72 2.76 9.42
CA CYS A 57 2.48 3.24 8.83
C CYS A 57 2.71 4.19 7.65
N VAL A 58 3.69 5.08 7.74
CA VAL A 58 4.07 6.00 6.65
C VAL A 58 4.68 5.25 5.48
N ALA A 59 5.44 4.18 5.73
CA ALA A 59 6.00 3.34 4.67
C ALA A 59 4.92 2.56 3.88
N ILE A 60 3.83 2.17 4.55
CA ILE A 60 2.75 1.37 3.96
C ILE A 60 1.67 2.25 3.34
N ALA A 61 1.27 3.31 4.04
CA ALA A 61 0.19 4.22 3.67
C ALA A 61 0.67 5.69 3.75
N PRO A 62 1.58 6.11 2.85
CA PRO A 62 2.21 7.43 2.87
C PRO A 62 1.25 8.58 2.56
N HIS A 63 0.09 8.30 1.98
CA HIS A 63 -0.91 9.32 1.66
C HIS A 63 -1.92 9.50 2.80
N THR A 64 -2.00 8.53 3.72
CA THR A 64 -2.87 8.55 4.89
C THR A 64 -2.12 9.03 6.12
N PHE A 65 -0.88 8.59 6.31
CA PHE A 65 -0.07 8.88 7.50
C PHE A 65 1.20 9.65 7.17
N ARG A 66 1.63 10.49 8.10
CA ARG A 66 2.91 11.19 8.08
C ARG A 66 3.51 11.20 9.47
N LEU A 67 4.83 11.38 9.61
CA LEU A 67 5.44 11.77 10.87
C LEU A 67 5.49 13.30 10.99
N ASN A 68 5.13 13.81 12.16
CA ASN A 68 5.27 15.21 12.51
C ASN A 68 6.71 15.53 12.98
N GLU A 69 6.93 16.75 13.48
CA GLU A 69 8.25 17.20 13.96
C GLU A 69 8.75 16.47 15.23
N ASP A 70 7.85 15.82 15.97
CA ASP A 70 8.15 15.04 17.18
C ASP A 70 8.31 13.53 16.87
N ASP A 71 8.46 13.15 15.59
CA ASP A 71 8.49 11.76 15.13
C ASP A 71 7.22 10.96 15.50
N ILE A 72 6.10 11.65 15.74
CA ILE A 72 4.79 11.03 16.03
C ILE A 72 3.98 10.95 14.74
N ALA A 73 3.37 9.79 14.50
CA ALA A 73 2.50 9.61 13.36
C ALA A 73 1.21 10.45 13.51
N GLU A 74 0.82 11.13 12.43
CA GLU A 74 -0.43 11.87 12.29
C GLU A 74 -1.19 11.42 11.05
N VAL A 75 -2.51 11.53 11.08
CA VAL A 75 -3.38 11.24 9.92
C VAL A 75 -3.52 12.51 9.10
N ILE A 76 -2.96 12.50 7.89
CA ILE A 76 -3.05 13.64 6.96
C ILE A 76 -4.29 13.56 6.05
N ALA A 77 -4.77 12.33 5.78
CA ALA A 77 -6.00 12.08 5.05
C ALA A 77 -6.62 10.76 5.53
N GLN A 78 -7.92 10.77 5.86
CA GLN A 78 -8.61 9.56 6.33
C GLN A 78 -8.66 8.45 5.27
N HIS A 79 -8.66 8.82 3.98
CA HIS A 79 -8.75 7.90 2.84
C HIS A 79 -7.71 8.29 1.77
N GLY A 80 -6.48 8.58 2.19
CA GLY A 80 -5.38 8.90 1.28
C GLY A 80 -4.90 7.68 0.49
N ASP A 81 -4.98 6.50 1.11
CA ASP A 81 -4.70 5.19 0.53
C ASP A 81 -5.96 4.32 0.57
N ASP A 82 -5.92 3.16 -0.11
CA ASP A 82 -7.03 2.22 -0.11
C ASP A 82 -7.28 1.62 1.29
N ASP A 83 -8.54 1.32 1.61
CA ASP A 83 -8.97 0.71 2.88
C ASP A 83 -8.09 -0.49 3.36
N PRO A 84 -7.74 -1.49 2.51
CA PRO A 84 -6.86 -2.58 2.95
C PRO A 84 -5.44 -2.11 3.30
N THR A 85 -4.92 -1.09 2.61
CA THR A 85 -3.59 -0.51 2.85
C THR A 85 -3.58 0.24 4.19
N ILE A 86 -4.63 0.99 4.47
CA ILE A 86 -4.81 1.70 5.75
C ILE A 86 -4.89 0.71 6.92
N LEU A 87 -5.67 -0.36 6.77
CA LEU A 87 -5.78 -1.40 7.80
C LEU A 87 -4.45 -2.15 8.00
N LEU A 88 -3.69 -2.40 6.93
CA LEU A 88 -2.37 -3.01 7.00
C LEU A 88 -1.37 -2.09 7.72
N ALA A 89 -1.38 -0.80 7.43
CA ALA A 89 -0.55 0.20 8.11
C ALA A 89 -0.79 0.21 9.62
N ALA A 90 -2.05 0.10 10.05
CA ALA A 90 -2.41 0.02 11.46
C ALA A 90 -1.91 -1.28 12.13
N GLN A 91 -2.05 -2.42 11.44
CA GLN A 91 -1.55 -3.72 11.91
C GLN A 91 -0.03 -3.79 12.00
N SER A 92 0.68 -3.05 11.15
CA SER A 92 2.14 -2.96 11.18
C SER A 92 2.68 -2.11 12.35
N CYS A 93 1.82 -1.43 13.11
CA CYS A 93 2.26 -0.60 14.22
C CYS A 93 2.69 -1.49 15.41
N PRO A 94 3.97 -1.49 15.81
CA PRO A 94 4.49 -2.40 16.84
C PRO A 94 3.88 -2.14 18.24
N THR A 95 3.39 -0.93 18.49
CA THR A 95 2.77 -0.54 19.76
C THR A 95 1.25 -0.44 19.66
N ALA A 96 0.67 -0.83 18.52
CA ALA A 96 -0.77 -0.70 18.25
C ALA A 96 -1.30 0.72 18.55
N ALA A 97 -0.53 1.75 18.16
CA ALA A 97 -0.87 3.15 18.37
C ALA A 97 -1.94 3.67 17.39
N ILE A 98 -2.23 2.94 16.32
CA ILE A 98 -3.21 3.31 15.31
C ILE A 98 -4.51 2.56 15.59
N VAL A 99 -5.59 3.31 15.79
CA VAL A 99 -6.95 2.79 15.95
C VAL A 99 -7.65 2.84 14.61
N VAL A 100 -8.32 1.75 14.25
CA VAL A 100 -9.12 1.63 13.04
C VAL A 100 -10.54 1.30 13.45
N THR A 101 -11.48 2.14 13.04
CA THR A 101 -12.91 1.99 13.26
C THR A 101 -13.61 1.78 11.93
N ASP A 102 -14.42 0.76 11.84
CA ASP A 102 -15.25 0.49 10.67
C ASP A 102 -16.42 1.48 10.63
N THR A 103 -16.56 2.21 9.53
CA THR A 103 -17.53 3.31 9.40
C THR A 103 -18.95 2.82 9.14
N GLU A 104 -19.11 1.59 8.63
CA GLU A 104 -20.41 0.96 8.38
C GLU A 104 -21.03 0.46 9.68
N THR A 105 -20.22 -0.17 10.54
CA THR A 105 -20.66 -0.80 11.79
C THR A 105 -20.42 0.08 13.03
N GLY A 106 -19.57 1.09 12.93
CA GLY A 106 -19.11 1.90 14.07
C GLY A 106 -18.21 1.16 15.04
N LYS A 107 -17.73 -0.04 14.69
CA LYS A 107 -16.95 -0.90 15.58
C LYS A 107 -15.46 -0.73 15.33
N GLN A 108 -14.69 -0.66 16.41
CA GLN A 108 -13.23 -0.75 16.32
C GLN A 108 -12.82 -2.13 15.79
N VAL A 109 -12.12 -2.13 14.66
CA VAL A 109 -11.57 -3.33 14.02
C VAL A 109 -10.09 -3.52 14.36
N TRP A 110 -9.38 -2.46 14.72
CA TRP A 110 -8.00 -2.54 15.21
C TRP A 110 -7.71 -1.45 16.25
N PRO A 111 -6.89 -1.70 17.28
CA PRO A 111 -6.45 -3.02 17.73
C PRO A 111 -7.65 -3.88 18.16
N VAL A 112 -7.71 -5.13 17.69
CA VAL A 112 -8.56 -6.13 18.34
C VAL A 112 -7.91 -6.41 19.68
N SER A 113 -8.66 -6.36 20.77
CA SER A 113 -8.13 -6.75 22.09
C SER A 113 -7.86 -8.26 22.11
N VAL A 114 -6.81 -8.70 21.43
CA VAL A 114 -6.12 -9.96 21.71
C VAL A 114 -4.99 -9.57 22.64
N ASN A 115 -5.13 -9.91 23.92
CA ASN A 115 -3.97 -10.06 24.79
C ASN A 115 -3.24 -11.30 24.29
N PRO A 116 -2.00 -11.23 23.76
CA PRO A 116 -1.08 -12.32 23.90
C PRO A 116 -0.37 -12.14 25.25
N PRO A 117 -0.69 -12.90 26.31
CA PRO A 117 0.41 -13.39 27.11
C PRO A 117 1.21 -14.34 26.21
N ASP A 118 2.52 -14.17 26.18
CA ASP A 118 3.48 -15.10 25.59
C ASP A 118 3.90 -14.84 24.13
N SER A 119 4.90 -13.97 23.97
CA SER A 119 5.88 -14.10 22.88
C SER A 119 7.29 -14.02 23.47
N SER A 120 7.52 -14.87 24.48
CA SER A 120 8.83 -15.10 25.09
C SER A 120 8.84 -16.48 25.78
N ALA A 121 8.91 -17.54 24.98
CA ALA A 121 9.36 -18.86 25.41
C ALA A 121 10.27 -19.47 24.33
#